data_AF-M1EDD3-F1
#
_entry.id   AF-M1EDD3-F1
#
_cell.length_a   1.000
_cell.length_b   1.000
_cell.length_c   1.000
_cell.angle_alpha   90.00
_cell.angle_beta   90.00
_cell.angle_gamma   90.00
#
_symmetry.space_group_name_H-M   'P 1'
#
loop_
_entity.id
_entity.type
_entity.pdbx_description
1 polymer ?
#
loop_
_entity_poly.entity_id
_entity_poly.type
_entity_poly.pdbx_seq_one_letter_code
_entity_poly.pdbx_strand_id
1 'polypeptide(L)'
;GFAERIRPMVRDGVYFMYEALHGTPKKILVEGANAALLDIDFGTYPFVTSSNCTVGGVCTGLGIPPQNIGEVYGVVKAYTTRVGIGAFPTEQI
;
A
#
# COMPACT_ATOMS: atom_id res chain seq x y z
N GLY A 1 20.08 7.46 21.90
CA GLY A 1 19.15 6.33 21.64
C GLY A 1 18.17 6.71 20.56
N PHE A 2 17.68 5.76 19.74
CA PHE A 2 16.79 6.05 18.61
C PHE A 2 15.49 6.77 19.00
N ALA A 3 14.95 6.50 20.19
CA ALA A 3 13.71 7.12 20.69
C ALA A 3 13.74 8.67 20.64
N GLU A 4 14.79 9.30 21.16
CA GLU A 4 14.92 10.77 21.15
C GLU A 4 15.02 11.35 19.73
N ARG A 5 15.59 10.59 18.79
CA ARG A 5 15.71 11.01 17.38
C ARG A 5 14.36 10.98 16.67
N ILE A 6 13.50 10.01 16.99
CA ILE A 6 12.19 9.84 16.33
C ILE A 6 11.05 10.58 17.02
N ARG A 7 11.19 10.88 18.32
CA ARG A 7 10.18 11.57 19.13
C ARG A 7 9.52 12.77 18.45
N PRO A 8 10.24 13.72 17.79
CA PRO A 8 9.60 14.87 17.15
C PRO A 8 8.79 14.50 15.88
N MET A 9 8.92 13.29 15.34
CA MET A 9 8.22 12.83 14.13
C MET A 9 6.97 11.98 14.46
N VAL A 10 6.88 11.45 15.68
CA VAL A 10 5.75 10.61 16.12
C VAL A 10 4.53 11.49 16.43
N ARG A 11 3.37 11.12 15.89
CA ARG A 11 2.08 11.78 16.12
C ARG A 11 0.93 10.82 15.87
N ASP A 12 -0.29 11.24 16.22
CA ASP A 12 -1.51 10.53 15.83
C ASP A 12 -1.70 10.59 14.31
N GLY A 13 -1.59 9.43 13.65
CA GLY A 13 -1.70 9.33 12.21
C GLY A 13 -3.12 9.50 11.69
N VAL A 14 -4.12 8.98 12.41
CA VAL A 14 -5.53 9.03 11.97
C VAL A 14 -6.04 10.47 12.06
N TYR A 15 -5.76 11.16 13.17
CA TYR A 15 -6.10 12.56 13.33
C TYR A 15 -5.40 13.43 12.27
N PHE A 16 -4.10 13.20 12.04
CA PHE A 16 -3.37 13.91 10.99
C PHE A 16 -3.99 13.73 9.60
N MET A 17 -4.38 12.50 9.25
CA MET A 17 -5.03 12.22 7.96
C MET A 17 -6.41 12.85 7.87
N TYR A 18 -7.20 12.82 8.95
CA TYR A 18 -8.51 13.46 8.99
C TYR A 18 -8.41 14.97 8.75
N GLU A 19 -7.49 15.66 9.43
CA GLU A 19 -7.23 17.09 9.21
C GLU A 19 -6.74 17.38 7.79
N ALA A 20 -5.89 16.51 7.23
CA ALA A 20 -5.38 16.67 5.87
C ALA A 20 -6.49 16.50 4.80
N LEU A 21 -7.50 15.67 5.06
CA LEU A 21 -8.62 15.42 4.17
C LEU A 21 -9.72 16.50 4.23
N HIS A 22 -9.99 17.05 5.43
CA HIS A 22 -11.12 17.96 5.66
C HIS A 22 -10.72 19.44 5.88
N GLY A 23 -9.42 19.71 6.06
CA GLY A 23 -8.90 21.05 6.24
C GLY A 23 -8.72 21.80 4.91
N THR A 24 -7.59 22.49 4.77
CA THR A 24 -7.27 23.15 3.50
C THR A 24 -7.12 22.12 2.39
N PRO A 25 -7.56 22.42 1.14
CA PRO A 25 -7.42 21.48 0.03
C PRO A 25 -5.98 21.05 -0.17
N LYS A 26 -5.73 19.74 -0.09
CA LYS A 26 -4.42 19.11 -0.31
C LYS A 26 -4.55 18.01 -1.35
N LYS A 27 -3.51 17.88 -2.17
CA LYS A 27 -3.33 16.69 -3.01
C LYS A 27 -2.51 15.68 -2.21
N ILE A 28 -3.10 14.52 -1.94
CA ILE A 28 -2.48 13.44 -1.19
C ILE A 28 -2.22 12.30 -2.17
N LEU A 29 -0.96 11.85 -2.23
CA LEU A 29 -0.57 10.67 -2.99
C LEU A 29 -0.22 9.56 -2.00
N VAL A 30 -0.75 8.37 -2.25
CA VAL A 30 -0.41 7.16 -1.48
C VAL A 30 0.46 6.28 -2.36
N GLU A 31 1.64 5.95 -1.86
CA GLU A 31 2.58 5.05 -2.53
C GLU A 31 2.34 3.62 -2.04
N GLY A 32 1.79 2.78 -2.91
CA GLY A 32 1.61 1.36 -2.63
C GLY A 32 2.94 0.62 -2.62
N ALA A 33 3.16 -0.22 -1.60
CA ALA A 33 4.27 -1.16 -1.57
C ALA A 33 3.87 -2.50 -2.20
N ASN A 34 4.87 -3.19 -2.77
CA ASN A 34 4.69 -4.47 -3.46
C ASN A 34 3.69 -4.37 -4.64
N ALA A 35 2.91 -5.43 -4.91
CA ALA A 35 1.97 -5.49 -6.02
C ALA A 35 0.80 -6.41 -5.67
N ALA A 36 -0.32 -6.29 -6.39
CA ALA A 36 -1.56 -7.04 -6.12
C ALA A 36 -1.36 -8.57 -6.05
N LEU A 37 -0.49 -9.14 -6.88
CA LEU A 37 -0.21 -10.59 -6.88
C LEU A 37 0.64 -11.07 -5.70
N LEU A 38 1.14 -10.14 -4.87
CA LEU A 38 1.83 -10.41 -3.62
C LEU A 38 0.96 -10.11 -2.39
N ASP A 39 -0.31 -9.73 -2.56
CA ASP A 39 -1.25 -9.49 -1.47
C ASP A 39 -1.49 -10.77 -0.65
N ILE A 40 -1.64 -10.64 0.67
CA ILE A 40 -1.86 -11.76 1.58
C ILE A 40 -3.14 -12.57 1.27
N ASP A 41 -4.20 -11.90 0.81
CA ASP A 41 -5.50 -12.51 0.53
C ASP A 41 -5.65 -12.87 -0.96
N PHE A 42 -5.16 -12.00 -1.85
CA PHE A 42 -5.40 -12.10 -3.29
C PHE A 42 -4.20 -12.57 -4.11
N GLY A 43 -3.03 -12.68 -3.49
CA GLY A 43 -1.80 -13.09 -4.16
C GLY A 43 -1.67 -14.62 -4.31
N THR A 44 -0.54 -15.04 -4.85
CA THR A 44 -0.22 -16.48 -5.03
C THR A 44 0.24 -17.13 -3.72
N TYR A 45 -0.66 -17.23 -2.73
CA TYR A 45 -0.37 -17.84 -1.43
C TYR A 45 0.20 -19.27 -1.58
N PRO A 46 1.22 -19.68 -0.79
CA PRO A 46 1.85 -18.97 0.34
C PRO A 46 2.98 -18.01 -0.05
N PHE A 47 3.25 -17.83 -1.35
CA PHE A 47 4.37 -17.05 -1.86
C PHE A 47 3.96 -15.57 -2.06
N VAL A 48 3.59 -14.93 -0.96
CA VAL A 48 3.05 -13.57 -0.88
C VAL A 48 3.72 -12.81 0.26
N THR A 49 3.50 -11.49 0.35
CA THR A 49 3.83 -10.76 1.58
C THR A 49 2.74 -10.95 2.64
N SER A 50 2.98 -10.50 3.87
CA SER A 50 2.06 -10.64 5.00
C SER A 50 1.11 -9.44 5.16
N SER A 51 0.96 -8.62 4.13
CA SER A 51 0.15 -7.40 4.14
C SER A 51 -0.77 -7.32 2.93
N ASN A 52 -1.81 -6.49 3.02
CA ASN A 52 -2.65 -6.16 1.86
C ASN A 52 -1.95 -5.12 0.98
N CYS A 53 -1.69 -5.52 -0.27
CA CYS A 53 -1.08 -4.68 -1.32
C CYS A 53 -2.12 -4.15 -2.32
N THR A 54 -3.39 -4.50 -2.10
CA THR A 54 -4.54 -3.98 -2.84
C THR A 54 -5.05 -2.67 -2.24
N VAL A 55 -6.01 -2.02 -2.94
CA VAL A 55 -6.56 -0.71 -2.54
C VAL A 55 -7.16 -0.71 -1.12
N GLY A 56 -7.67 -1.85 -0.65
CA GLY A 56 -8.18 -1.98 0.72
C GLY A 56 -7.13 -1.69 1.78
N GLY A 57 -5.85 -2.00 1.51
CA GLY A 57 -4.72 -1.70 2.38
C GLY A 57 -4.49 -0.20 2.60
N VAL A 58 -4.95 0.66 1.67
CA VAL A 58 -4.89 2.12 1.85
C VAL A 58 -5.87 2.56 2.94
N CYS A 59 -7.11 2.05 2.91
CA CYS A 59 -8.13 2.39 3.90
C CYS A 59 -7.73 1.90 5.30
N THR A 60 -7.31 0.64 5.41
CA THR A 60 -6.92 0.06 6.71
C THR A 60 -5.60 0.62 7.23
N GLY A 61 -4.64 0.90 6.35
CA GLY A 61 -3.31 1.40 6.72
C GLY A 61 -3.26 2.89 7.09
N LEU A 62 -4.14 3.72 6.51
CA LEU A 62 -4.21 5.16 6.79
C LEU A 62 -5.38 5.56 7.70
N GLY A 63 -6.31 4.65 7.99
CA GLY A 63 -7.49 4.94 8.79
C GLY A 63 -8.46 5.90 8.10
N ILE A 64 -8.58 5.80 6.76
CA ILE A 64 -9.46 6.64 5.96
C ILE A 64 -10.61 5.81 5.39
N PRO A 65 -11.81 6.38 5.22
CA PRO A 65 -12.93 5.62 4.71
C PRO A 65 -12.90 5.57 3.17
N PRO A 66 -13.51 4.55 2.53
CA PRO A 66 -13.39 4.33 1.08
C PRO A 66 -13.83 5.52 0.20
N GLN A 67 -14.79 6.32 0.65
CA GLN A 67 -15.26 7.51 -0.08
C GLN A 67 -14.21 8.61 -0.26
N ASN A 68 -13.11 8.57 0.51
CA ASN A 68 -11.99 9.50 0.37
C ASN A 68 -10.92 9.00 -0.61
N ILE A 69 -11.07 7.79 -1.17
CA ILE A 69 -10.21 7.30 -2.25
C ILE A 69 -10.65 7.95 -3.56
N GLY A 70 -9.70 8.62 -4.22
CA GLY A 70 -9.90 9.20 -5.54
C GLY A 70 -9.35 8.29 -6.64
N GLU A 71 -8.42 8.83 -7.42
CA GLU A 71 -7.78 8.13 -8.53
C GLU A 71 -6.91 6.95 -8.07
N VAL A 72 -7.02 5.81 -8.75
CA VAL A 72 -6.20 4.60 -8.50
C VAL A 72 -5.49 4.20 -9.79
N TYR A 73 -4.17 4.33 -9.79
CA TYR A 73 -3.33 4.04 -10.96
C TYR A 73 -2.63 2.67 -10.82
N GLY A 74 -2.94 1.74 -11.71
CA GLY A 74 -2.25 0.45 -11.79
C GLY A 74 -0.93 0.55 -12.56
N VAL A 75 0.20 0.33 -11.88
CA VAL A 75 1.52 0.28 -12.54
C VAL A 75 1.75 -1.11 -13.10
N VAL A 76 1.62 -1.25 -14.43
CA VAL A 76 1.75 -2.52 -15.14
C VAL A 76 3.00 -2.49 -16.03
N LYS A 77 3.92 -3.43 -15.81
CA LYS A 77 5.08 -3.61 -16.68
C LYS A 77 4.66 -4.31 -17.98
N ALA A 78 5.31 -3.96 -19.09
CA ALA A 78 5.03 -4.52 -20.42
C ALA A 78 5.25 -6.06 -20.51
N TYR A 79 5.94 -6.64 -19.55
CA TYR A 79 6.15 -8.07 -19.38
C TYR A 79 6.08 -8.43 -17.90
N THR A 80 5.77 -9.68 -17.58
CA THR A 80 5.66 -10.18 -16.22
C THR A 80 7.02 -10.65 -15.70
N THR A 81 7.27 -10.42 -14.42
CA THR A 81 8.43 -10.98 -13.71
C THR A 81 8.03 -11.38 -12.31
N ARG A 82 8.62 -12.43 -11.79
CA ARG A 82 8.45 -12.89 -10.42
C ARG A 82 9.82 -13.02 -9.76
N VAL A 83 9.94 -12.61 -8.50
CA VAL A 83 11.10 -12.90 -7.66
C VAL A 83 10.69 -13.97 -6.66
N GLY A 84 11.53 -14.99 -6.49
CA GLY A 84 11.22 -16.16 -5.65
C GLY A 84 10.36 -17.20 -6.35
N ILE A 85 10.11 -18.30 -5.65
CA ILE A 85 9.34 -19.45 -6.16
C ILE A 85 7.83 -19.18 -6.17
N GLY A 86 7.08 -20.07 -6.81
CA GLY A 86 5.62 -20.08 -6.88
C GLY A 86 5.09 -19.96 -8.31
N ALA A 87 3.77 -20.03 -8.47
CA ALA A 87 3.14 -20.14 -9.78
C ALA A 87 3.51 -18.95 -10.70
N PHE A 88 4.03 -19.25 -11.88
CA PHE A 88 4.32 -18.25 -12.91
C PHE A 88 3.84 -18.74 -14.29
N PRO A 89 2.55 -18.54 -14.63
CA PRO A 89 1.94 -19.15 -15.83
C PRO A 89 2.59 -18.76 -17.16
N THR A 90 3.22 -17.58 -17.22
CA THR A 90 3.84 -17.05 -18.44
C THR A 90 5.37 -17.06 -18.36
N GLU A 91 5.96 -17.82 -17.44
CA GLU A 91 7.40 -18.01 -17.38
C GLU A 91 7.91 -18.55 -18.73
N GLN A 92 9.00 -17.98 -19.23
CA GLN A 92 9.72 -18.50 -20.38
C GLN A 92 10.98 -19.17 -19.86
N ILE A 93 11.07 -20.50 -20.01
CA ILE A 93 12.19 -21.34 -19.56
C ILE A 93 13.18 -21.53 -20.72
#